data_AF-A0A1F7I6H8-F1
#
_entry.id   AF-A0A1F7I6H8-F1
#
_cell.length_a   1.000
_cell.length_b   1.000
_cell.length_c   1.000
_cell.angle_alpha   90.00
_cell.angle_beta   90.00
_cell.angle_gamma   90.00
#
_symmetry.space_group_name_H-M   'P 1'
#
loop_
_entity.id
_entity.type
_entity.pdbx_description
1 polymer ?
#
loop_
_entity_poly.entity_id
_entity_poly.type
_entity_poly.pdbx_seq_one_letter_code
_entity_poly.pdbx_strand_id
1 'polypeptide(L)'
;MRVISALDIIKQIMIEVELPQPSFESMLVDIQMMHFKIRPLIGDITTLSEMDTEVITLLWRIGRIDEIIHASYDSLSDDDQDKLLDYLQHVELQAESDLRRALKQKNSHSKSTLKLEVFRELLNDSAVRN
;
A
#
# COMPACT_ATOMS: atom_id res chain seq x y z
N MET A 1 -23.78 10.29 19.05
CA MET A 1 -22.94 9.63 18.03
C MET A 1 -21.55 10.21 18.16
N ARG A 2 -20.50 9.41 18.38
CA ARG A 2 -19.14 9.94 18.45
C ARG A 2 -18.69 10.24 17.03
N VAL A 3 -18.32 11.48 16.76
CA VAL A 3 -17.71 11.87 15.48
C VAL A 3 -16.30 11.29 15.47
N ILE A 4 -15.98 10.52 14.43
CA ILE A 4 -14.63 9.97 14.24
C ILE A 4 -13.73 11.14 13.84
N SER A 5 -12.58 11.27 14.48
CA SER A 5 -11.59 12.28 14.14
C SER A 5 -10.43 11.70 13.33
N ALA A 6 -9.65 12.55 12.67
CA ALA A 6 -8.40 12.16 12.01
C ALA A 6 -7.46 11.41 12.95
N LEU A 7 -7.37 11.84 14.21
CA LEU A 7 -6.53 11.19 15.22
C LEU A 7 -7.02 9.78 15.58
N ASP A 8 -8.33 9.51 15.50
CA ASP A 8 -8.85 8.17 15.72
C ASP A 8 -8.44 7.23 14.57
N ILE A 9 -8.49 7.71 13.33
CA ILE A 9 -8.05 6.95 12.14
C ILE A 9 -6.53 6.73 12.17
N ILE A 10 -5.75 7.77 12.48
CA ILE A 10 -4.28 7.66 12.60
C ILE A 10 -3.91 6.63 13.68
N LYS A 11 -4.59 6.65 14.84
CA LYS A 11 -4.40 5.64 15.88
C LYS A 11 -4.73 4.24 15.39
N GLN A 12 -5.80 4.09 14.61
CA GLN A 12 -6.18 2.81 14.04
C GLN A 12 -5.09 2.29 13.08
N ILE A 13 -4.57 3.14 12.19
CA ILE A 13 -3.44 2.81 11.32
C ILE A 13 -2.23 2.36 12.15
N MET A 14 -1.87 3.08 13.21
CA MET A 14 -0.76 2.69 14.07
C MET A 14 -0.97 1.31 14.70
N ILE A 15 -2.18 1.02 15.20
CA ILE A 15 -2.49 -0.23 15.91
C ILE A 15 -2.60 -1.43 14.95
N GLU A 16 -3.18 -1.23 13.77
CA GLU A 16 -3.50 -2.31 12.84
C GLU A 16 -2.42 -2.54 11.77
N VAL A 17 -1.57 -1.55 11.50
CA VAL A 17 -0.61 -1.59 10.40
C VAL A 17 0.83 -1.47 10.87
N GLU A 18 1.12 -0.51 11.75
CA GLU A 18 2.51 -0.21 12.13
C GLU A 18 3.03 -1.07 13.30
N LEU A 19 2.18 -1.36 14.28
CA LEU A 19 2.53 -2.21 15.42
C LEU A 19 2.55 -3.72 15.10
N PRO A 20 1.62 -4.26 14.29
CA PRO A 20 1.63 -5.68 13.95
C PRO A 20 2.76 -6.03 12.98
N GLN A 21 3.31 -7.22 13.15
CA GLN A 21 4.24 -7.84 12.21
C GLN A 21 3.61 -9.16 11.73
N PRO A 22 2.61 -9.10 10.84
CA PRO A 22 1.97 -10.30 10.31
C PRO A 22 2.99 -11.21 9.63
N SER A 23 2.71 -12.51 9.57
CA SER A 23 3.57 -13.43 8.85
C SER A 23 3.57 -13.12 7.36
N PHE A 24 4.66 -13.46 6.67
CA PHE A 24 4.78 -13.28 5.22
C PHE A 24 3.63 -13.94 4.44
N GLU A 25 3.22 -15.14 4.86
CA GLU A 25 2.08 -15.86 4.26
C GLU A 25 0.77 -15.11 4.45
N SER A 26 0.53 -14.53 5.63
CA SER A 26 -0.67 -13.72 5.89
C SER A 26 -0.69 -12.48 5.01
N MET A 27 0.45 -11.79 4.88
CA MET A 27 0.55 -10.60 4.02
C MET A 27 0.30 -10.94 2.55
N LEU A 28 0.80 -12.08 2.07
CA LEU A 28 0.55 -12.53 0.70
C LEU A 28 -0.93 -12.78 0.43
N VAL A 29 -1.63 -13.44 1.36
CA VAL A 29 -3.08 -13.68 1.25
C VAL A 29 -3.84 -12.36 1.18
N ASP A 30 -3.51 -11.42 2.06
CA ASP A 30 -4.13 -10.09 2.08
C ASP A 30 -3.88 -9.32 0.78
N ILE A 31 -2.63 -9.27 0.28
CA ILE A 31 -2.28 -8.59 -0.97
C ILE A 31 -3.04 -9.18 -2.17
N GLN A 32 -3.22 -10.50 -2.21
CA GLN A 32 -4.00 -11.16 -3.25
C GLN A 32 -5.46 -10.72 -3.23
N MET A 33 -6.03 -10.49 -2.04
CA MET A 33 -7.40 -9.99 -1.86
C MET A 33 -7.53 -8.47 -2.10
N MET A 34 -6.44 -7.71 -1.96
CA MET A 34 -6.42 -6.26 -2.21
C MET A 34 -6.47 -5.89 -3.70
N HIS A 35 -6.35 -6.89 -4.60
CA HIS A 35 -6.35 -6.72 -6.06
C HIS A 35 -5.26 -5.76 -6.58
N PHE A 36 -4.09 -5.77 -5.93
CA PHE A 36 -2.92 -5.10 -6.47
C PHE A 36 -2.40 -5.82 -7.71
N LYS A 37 -2.13 -5.05 -8.77
CA LYS A 37 -1.40 -5.51 -9.94
C LYS A 37 -0.06 -4.78 -10.01
N ILE A 38 0.99 -5.56 -10.24
CA ILE A 38 2.35 -5.06 -10.43
C ILE A 38 2.74 -5.43 -11.86
N ARG A 39 3.12 -4.43 -12.66
CA ARG A 39 3.65 -4.67 -14.00
C ARG A 39 5.01 -4.00 -14.20
N PRO A 40 5.95 -4.65 -14.89
CA PRO A 40 7.18 -3.99 -15.30
C PRO A 40 6.87 -2.99 -16.42
N LEU A 41 7.39 -1.77 -16.28
CA LEU A 41 7.44 -0.79 -17.37
C LEU A 41 8.74 -0.92 -18.18
N ILE A 42 9.84 -1.27 -17.51
CA ILE A 42 11.16 -1.48 -18.11
C ILE A 42 11.88 -2.58 -17.30
N GLY A 43 12.64 -3.44 -17.95
CA GLY A 43 13.39 -4.51 -17.29
C GLY A 43 12.59 -5.81 -17.13
N ASP A 44 13.22 -6.84 -16.59
CA ASP A 44 12.64 -8.17 -16.44
C ASP A 44 12.10 -8.36 -15.02
N ILE A 45 10.78 -8.49 -14.87
CA ILE A 45 10.14 -8.72 -13.56
C ILE A 45 10.54 -10.08 -12.95
N THR A 46 11.04 -11.03 -13.73
CA THR A 46 11.55 -12.29 -13.20
C THR A 46 12.80 -12.11 -12.35
N THR A 47 13.48 -10.97 -12.40
CA THR A 47 14.53 -10.64 -11.42
C THR A 47 13.97 -10.37 -10.02
N LEU A 48 12.66 -10.18 -9.89
CA LEU A 48 11.91 -10.19 -8.63
C LEU A 48 11.32 -11.58 -8.33
N SER A 49 11.84 -12.67 -8.91
CA SER A 49 11.32 -14.05 -8.71
C SER A 49 11.14 -14.43 -7.24
N GLU A 50 11.82 -13.72 -6.34
CA GLU A 50 11.49 -13.63 -4.93
C GLU A 50 11.08 -12.17 -4.66
N MET A 51 9.77 -11.88 -4.64
CA MET A 51 9.33 -10.58 -4.12
C MET A 51 9.85 -10.50 -2.69
N ASP A 52 10.72 -9.52 -2.47
CA ASP A 52 11.39 -9.34 -1.20
C ASP A 52 10.33 -9.15 -0.10
N THR A 53 10.55 -9.75 1.06
CA THR A 53 9.74 -9.52 2.26
C THR A 53 9.51 -8.03 2.49
N GLU A 54 10.50 -7.17 2.19
CA GLU A 54 10.35 -5.72 2.30
C GLU A 54 9.29 -5.14 1.33
N VAL A 55 9.27 -5.61 0.08
CA VAL A 55 8.30 -5.14 -0.93
C VAL A 55 6.90 -5.64 -0.59
N ILE A 56 6.78 -6.90 -0.19
CA ILE A 56 5.50 -7.48 0.27
C ILE A 56 4.98 -6.73 1.49
N THR A 57 5.83 -6.50 2.49
CA THR A 57 5.45 -5.73 3.68
C THR A 57 4.97 -4.33 3.32
N LEU A 58 5.66 -3.66 2.39
CA LEU A 58 5.26 -2.32 1.97
C LEU A 58 3.89 -2.30 1.27
N LEU A 59 3.66 -3.23 0.34
CA LEU A 59 2.39 -3.32 -0.38
C LEU A 59 1.23 -3.65 0.57
N TRP A 60 1.46 -4.56 1.51
CA TRP A 60 0.49 -4.89 2.54
C TRP A 60 0.15 -3.66 3.39
N ARG A 61 1.15 -2.91 3.87
CA ARG A 61 0.94 -1.68 4.65
C ARG A 61 0.11 -0.66 3.88
N ILE A 62 0.46 -0.39 2.61
CA ILE A 62 -0.29 0.55 1.77
C ILE A 62 -1.74 0.11 1.60
N GLY A 63 -1.98 -1.17 1.30
CA GLY A 63 -3.34 -1.69 1.14
C GLY A 63 -4.20 -1.61 2.40
N ARG A 64 -3.63 -1.96 3.57
CA ARG A 64 -4.35 -1.83 4.85
C ARG A 64 -4.66 -0.39 5.19
N ILE A 65 -3.73 0.53 4.94
CA ILE A 65 -3.95 1.97 5.14
C ILE A 65 -5.09 2.46 4.24
N ASP A 66 -5.09 2.10 2.96
CA ASP A 66 -6.17 2.43 2.01
C ASP A 66 -7.54 1.92 2.48
N GLU A 67 -7.61 0.67 2.96
CA GLU A 67 -8.86 0.09 3.50
C GLU A 67 -9.38 0.85 4.73
N ILE A 68 -8.51 1.19 5.67
CA ILE A 68 -8.87 1.93 6.89
C ILE A 68 -9.40 3.33 6.53
N ILE A 69 -8.74 4.02 5.60
CA ILE A 69 -9.14 5.34 5.13
C ILE A 69 -10.48 5.25 4.40
N HIS A 70 -10.60 4.35 3.41
CA HIS A 70 -11.80 4.23 2.59
C HIS A 70 -13.05 3.92 3.44
N ALA A 71 -12.90 3.16 4.52
CA ALA A 71 -14.00 2.84 5.43
C ALA A 71 -14.50 4.04 6.25
N SER A 72 -13.68 5.08 6.44
CA SER A 72 -13.92 6.12 7.45
C SER A 72 -13.84 7.57 6.92
N TYR A 73 -13.25 7.79 5.74
CA TYR A 73 -12.92 9.13 5.23
C TYR A 73 -14.16 10.02 5.04
N ASP A 74 -15.21 9.49 4.42
CA ASP A 74 -16.47 10.21 4.16
C ASP A 74 -17.22 10.61 5.44
N SER A 75 -16.84 10.04 6.59
CA SER A 75 -17.43 10.36 7.89
C SER A 75 -16.70 11.45 8.66
N LEU A 76 -15.54 11.91 8.16
CA LEU A 76 -14.75 12.98 8.76
C LEU A 76 -15.33 14.36 8.44
N SER A 77 -15.07 15.32 9.33
CA SER A 77 -15.22 16.74 8.99
C SER A 77 -14.11 17.21 8.05
N ASP A 78 -14.34 18.26 7.27
CA ASP A 78 -13.35 18.85 6.35
C ASP A 78 -12.00 19.13 7.04
N ASP A 79 -12.03 19.75 8.23
CA ASP A 79 -10.83 20.02 9.04
C ASP A 79 -10.04 18.75 9.42
N ASP A 80 -10.74 17.63 9.62
CA ASP A 80 -10.10 16.34 9.93
C ASP A 80 -9.68 15.59 8.67
N GLN A 81 -10.38 15.77 7.54
CA GLN A 81 -9.90 15.28 6.25
C GLN A 81 -8.55 15.90 5.90
N ASP A 82 -8.39 17.22 6.08
CA ASP A 82 -7.13 17.92 5.83
C ASP A 82 -5.99 17.39 6.71
N LYS A 83 -6.23 17.21 8.02
CA LYS A 83 -5.22 16.65 8.93
C LYS A 83 -4.83 15.21 8.56
N LEU A 84 -5.81 14.41 8.14
CA LEU A 84 -5.54 13.06 7.68
C LEU A 84 -4.72 13.07 6.38
N LEU A 85 -5.04 13.95 5.43
CA LEU A 85 -4.28 14.12 4.20
C LEU A 85 -2.83 14.53 4.46
N ASP A 86 -2.59 15.46 5.39
CA ASP A 86 -1.23 15.85 5.81
C ASP A 86 -0.44 14.65 6.35
N TYR A 87 -1.07 13.82 7.19
CA TYR A 87 -0.45 12.58 7.67
C TYR A 87 -0.13 11.61 6.52
N LEU A 88 -1.06 11.44 5.57
CA LEU A 88 -0.88 10.52 4.44
C LEU A 88 0.22 10.96 3.49
N GLN A 89 0.46 12.25 3.30
CA GLN A 89 1.61 12.74 2.55
C GLN A 89 2.93 12.28 3.18
N HIS A 90 3.03 12.27 4.52
CA HIS A 90 4.22 11.75 5.20
C HIS A 90 4.37 10.24 5.00
N VAL A 91 3.26 9.49 5.06
CA VAL A 91 3.25 8.03 4.80
C VAL A 91 3.69 7.73 3.37
N GLU A 92 3.18 8.46 2.38
CA GLU A 92 3.53 8.31 0.97
C GLU A 92 5.03 8.51 0.74
N LEU A 93 5.60 9.61 1.25
CA LEU A 93 7.02 9.90 1.11
C LEU A 93 7.90 8.83 1.75
N GLN A 94 7.49 8.30 2.91
CA GLN A 94 8.20 7.21 3.57
C GLN A 94 8.12 5.92 2.77
N ALA A 95 6.92 5.57 2.27
CA ALA A 95 6.70 4.39 1.45
C ALA A 95 7.53 4.43 0.16
N GLU A 96 7.59 5.57 -0.51
CA GLU A 96 8.41 5.76 -1.71
C GLU A 96 9.89 5.55 -1.41
N SER A 97 10.38 6.13 -0.30
CA SER A 97 11.77 5.98 0.14
C SER A 97 12.11 4.51 0.45
N ASP A 98 11.24 3.82 1.19
CA ASP A 98 11.42 2.42 1.56
C ASP A 98 11.42 1.51 0.31
N LEU A 99 10.50 1.73 -0.63
CA LEU A 99 10.47 1.00 -1.90
C LEU A 99 11.76 1.19 -2.70
N ARG A 100 12.21 2.45 -2.83
CA ARG A 100 13.45 2.78 -3.53
C ARG A 100 14.65 2.10 -2.88
N ARG A 101 14.69 2.01 -1.55
CA ARG A 101 15.76 1.31 -0.81
C ARG A 101 15.73 -0.18 -1.10
N ALA A 102 14.58 -0.84 -0.95
CA ALA A 102 14.42 -2.27 -1.20
C ALA A 102 14.84 -2.65 -2.63
N LEU A 103 14.43 -1.86 -3.63
CA LEU A 103 14.77 -2.10 -5.03
C LEU A 103 16.24 -1.82 -5.36
N LYS A 104 16.89 -0.85 -4.70
CA LYS A 104 18.32 -0.54 -4.94
C LYS A 104 19.26 -1.60 -4.39
N GLN A 105 18.94 -2.22 -3.24
CA GLN A 105 19.81 -3.23 -2.63
C GLN A 105 19.99 -4.47 -3.53
N LYS A 106 18.94 -4.87 -4.27
CA LYS A 106 19.03 -6.02 -5.21
C LYS A 106 19.80 -5.72 -6.51
N ASN A 107 19.79 -4.48 -7.01
CA ASN A 107 20.45 -4.11 -8.27
C ASN A 107 21.98 -3.97 -8.17
N SER A 108 22.58 -4.20 -7.00
CA SER A 108 24.04 -4.18 -6.81
C SER A 108 24.79 -5.18 -7.70
N HIS A 109 24.13 -6.29 -8.11
CA HIS A 109 24.74 -7.35 -8.93
C HIS A 109 24.30 -7.36 -10.42
N SER A 110 23.36 -6.51 -10.84
CA SER A 110 22.82 -6.50 -12.20
C SER A 110 22.81 -5.08 -12.79
N LYS A 111 23.38 -4.91 -13.99
CA LYS A 111 23.33 -3.65 -14.75
C LYS A 111 21.95 -3.30 -15.32
N SER A 112 20.92 -4.13 -15.09
CA SER A 112 19.58 -3.89 -15.63
C SER A 112 18.80 -2.89 -14.78
N THR A 113 18.21 -1.88 -15.43
CA THR A 113 17.27 -0.97 -14.79
C THR A 113 15.88 -1.61 -14.80
N LEU A 114 15.29 -1.81 -13.62
CA LEU A 114 13.90 -2.24 -13.46
C LEU A 114 13.02 -1.04 -13.10
N LYS A 115 11.94 -0.83 -13.84
CA LYS A 115 10.86 0.10 -13.49
C LYS A 115 9.57 -0.69 -13.33
N LEU A 116 8.86 -0.44 -12.24
CA LEU A 116 7.60 -1.11 -11.92
C LEU A 116 6.49 -0.06 -11.83
N GLU A 117 5.29 -0.46 -12.20
CA GLU A 117 4.07 0.24 -11.85
C GLU A 117 3.24 -0.68 -10.96
N VAL A 118 2.74 -0.12 -9.85
CA VAL A 118 1.81 -0.78 -8.93
C VAL A 118 0.50 -0.02 -8.98
N PHE A 119 -0.59 -0.72 -9.24
CA PHE A 119 -1.92 -0.13 -9.26
C PHE A 119 -2.96 -1.11 -8.71
N ARG A 120 -4.05 -0.58 -8.16
CA ARG A 120 -5.20 -1.37 -7.72
C ARG A 120 -6.18 -1.50 -8.87
N GLU A 121 -6.59 -2.73 -9.18
CA GLU A 121 -7.66 -2.92 -10.15
C GLU A 121 -8.99 -2.57 -9.48
N LEU A 122 -9.66 -1.52 -9.96
CA LEU A 122 -11.04 -1.27 -9.61
C LEU A 122 -11.87 -2.38 -10.25
N LEU A 123 -12.62 -3.13 -9.44
CA LEU A 123 -13.60 -4.09 -9.93
C LEU A 123 -14.66 -3.30 -10.71
N ASN A 124 -14.43 -3.10 -12.01
CA ASN A 124 -15.44 -2.58 -12.91
C ASN A 124 -16.56 -3.62 -12.95
N ASP A 125 -17.74 -3.19 -12.51
CA ASP A 125 -19.03 -3.87 -12.51
C ASP A 125 -19.45 -4.29 -13.94
N SER A 126 -18.70 -5.24 -14.51
CA SER A 126 -18.90 -5.79 -15.85
C SER A 126 -19.96 -6.90 -15.79
N ALA A 127 -21.06 -6.64 -15.09
CA ALA A 127 -22.18 -7.56 -14.92
C ALA A 127 -23.56 -6.89 -15.10
N VAL A 128 -23.64 -5.69 -15.69
CA VAL A 128 -24.93 -5.11 -16.13
C VAL A 128 -24.86 -4.67 -17.59
N ARG A 129 -24.61 -5.62 -18.49
CA ARG A 129 -25.11 -5.58 -19.87
C ARG A 129 -25.34 -7.00 -20.36
N ASN A 130 -26.58 -7.48 -20.20
CA ASN A 130 -27.34 -8.25 -21.18
C ASN A 130 -28.83 -8.14 -20.85
#